data_AF-A0A2K4FUH9-F1
#
_entry.id   AF-A0A2K4FUH9-F1
#
_cell.length_a   1.000
_cell.length_b   1.000
_cell.length_c   1.000
_cell.angle_alpha   90.00
_cell.angle_beta   90.00
_cell.angle_gamma   90.00
#
_symmetry.space_group_name_H-M   'P 1'
#
loop_
_entity.id
_entity.type
_entity.pdbx_description
1 polymer ?
#
loop_
_entity_poly.entity_id
_entity_poly.type
_entity_poly.pdbx_seq_one_letter_code
_entity_poly.pdbx_strand_id
1 'polypeptide(L)'
;MSIQAVSPSASARSALIELRGPQEGPVVSLESRMIDLFAGSAVNSEQEVSAINQLMQRPDVTHPEVLAHLQELTGQYNVEINLLNVLVRKGVSTAETLLRAS
;
A
#
# COMPACT_ATOMS: atom_id res chain seq x y z
N MET A 1 15.48 0.51 -53.50
CA MET A 1 16.13 0.53 -52.18
C MET A 1 15.09 1.01 -51.18
N SER A 2 14.61 0.11 -50.32
CA SER A 2 13.53 0.39 -49.37
C SER A 2 14.14 0.55 -47.99
N ILE A 3 13.92 1.71 -47.37
CA ILE A 3 14.39 1.99 -46.01
C ILE A 3 13.38 1.37 -45.04
N GLN A 4 13.81 0.32 -44.34
CA GLN A 4 13.02 -0.34 -43.31
C GLN A 4 13.03 0.55 -42.06
N ALA A 5 11.87 1.11 -41.71
CA ALA A 5 11.70 1.85 -40.47
C ALA A 5 11.85 0.87 -39.28
N VAL A 6 12.88 1.08 -38.46
CA VAL A 6 13.08 0.35 -37.22
C VAL A 6 11.98 0.77 -36.24
N SER A 7 11.14 -0.19 -35.86
CA SER A 7 10.13 -0.02 -34.81
C SER A 7 10.79 0.42 -33.50
N PRO A 8 10.27 1.43 -32.78
CA PRO A 8 10.76 1.75 -31.45
C PRO A 8 10.33 0.63 -30.49
N SER A 9 11.28 -0.25 -30.20
CA SER A 9 11.15 -1.31 -29.19
C SER A 9 10.91 -0.71 -27.82
N ALA A 10 9.79 -1.13 -27.21
CA ALA A 10 9.51 -1.21 -25.78
C ALA A 10 10.20 -0.16 -24.90
N SER A 11 9.51 0.94 -24.62
CA SER A 11 9.83 1.82 -23.50
C SER A 11 9.81 1.01 -22.21
N ALA A 12 10.99 0.62 -21.73
CA ALA A 12 11.16 0.04 -20.41
C ALA A 12 10.66 1.08 -19.40
N ARG A 13 9.52 0.81 -18.76
CA ARG A 13 9.02 1.62 -17.65
C ARG A 13 10.05 1.53 -16.52
N SER A 14 10.86 2.56 -16.38
CA SER A 14 11.76 2.71 -15.23
C SER A 14 10.90 2.87 -13.98
N ALA A 15 10.81 1.83 -13.16
CA ALA A 15 10.27 1.94 -11.82
C ALA A 15 11.32 2.65 -10.97
N LEU A 16 11.11 3.95 -10.70
CA LEU A 16 11.92 4.69 -9.75
C LEU A 16 11.51 4.21 -8.34
N ILE A 17 12.33 3.35 -7.73
CA ILE A 17 12.13 2.91 -6.35
C ILE A 17 12.91 3.88 -5.46
N GLU A 18 12.20 4.72 -4.72
CA GLU A 18 12.82 5.55 -3.69
C GLU A 18 13.15 4.67 -2.49
N LEU A 19 14.43 4.36 -2.27
CA LEU A 19 14.95 3.62 -1.11
C LEU A 19 14.97 4.53 0.14
N ARG A 20 13.84 5.15 0.48
CA ARG A 20 13.72 5.93 1.71
C ARG A 20 13.35 4.97 2.84
N GLY A 21 14.35 4.55 3.61
CA GLY A 21 14.13 3.88 4.89
C GLY A 21 13.40 4.81 5.87
N PRO A 22 12.79 4.28 6.96
CA PRO A 22 12.14 5.10 7.97
C PRO A 22 13.11 6.18 8.42
N GLN A 23 12.77 7.44 8.16
CA GLN A 23 13.51 8.57 8.71
C GLN A 23 13.20 8.57 10.21
N GLU A 24 13.99 7.83 10.99
CA GLU A 24 13.93 7.87 12.46
C GLU A 24 14.52 9.23 12.91
N GLY A 25 13.76 10.30 12.67
CA GLY A 25 13.93 11.54 13.38
C GLY A 25 13.76 11.28 14.89
N PRO A 26 14.38 12.09 15.76
CA PRO A 26 14.26 11.91 17.20
C PRO A 26 12.79 11.87 17.60
N VAL A 27 12.33 10.74 18.17
CA VAL A 27 10.95 10.59 18.63
C VAL A 27 10.74 11.52 19.82
N VAL A 28 10.09 12.66 19.58
CA VAL A 28 9.87 13.70 20.59
C VAL A 28 8.71 13.32 21.53
N SER A 29 7.68 12.63 21.03
CA SER A 29 6.54 12.13 21.82
C SER A 29 5.86 10.90 21.20
N LEU A 30 5.15 10.10 22.01
CA LEU A 30 4.33 8.97 21.54
C LEU A 30 3.19 9.43 20.63
N GLU A 31 2.58 10.59 20.93
CA GLU A 31 1.53 11.20 20.11
C GLU A 31 2.06 11.53 18.71
N SER A 32 3.19 12.22 18.62
CA SER A 32 3.81 12.56 17.33
C SER A 32 4.11 11.29 16.53
N ARG A 33 4.67 10.26 17.20
CA ARG A 33 4.93 8.97 16.56
C ARG A 33 3.64 8.30 16.04
N MET A 34 2.54 8.36 16.78
CA MET A 34 1.27 7.82 16.33
C MET A 34 0.72 8.56 15.12
N ILE A 35 0.81 9.90 15.11
CA ILE A 35 0.39 10.74 13.98
C ILE A 35 1.20 10.38 12.73
N ASP A 36 2.52 10.29 12.85
CA ASP A 36 3.40 9.95 11.73
C ASP A 36 3.11 8.54 11.17
N LEU A 37 2.95 7.55 12.06
CA LEU A 37 2.63 6.18 11.65
C LEU A 37 1.25 6.08 11.00
N PHE A 38 0.26 6.81 11.52
CA PHE A 38 -1.08 6.85 10.93
C PHE A 38 -1.06 7.50 9.54
N ALA A 39 -0.40 8.64 9.40
CA ALA A 39 -0.25 9.33 8.12
C ALA A 39 0.44 8.43 7.08
N GLY A 40 1.52 7.75 7.48
CA GLY A 40 2.20 6.78 6.62
C GLY A 40 1.30 5.61 6.22
N SER A 41 0.56 5.03 7.16
CA SER A 41 -0.39 3.94 6.87
C SER A 41 -1.52 4.37 5.94
N ALA A 42 -2.05 5.59 6.09
CA ALA A 42 -3.09 6.12 5.22
C ALA A 42 -2.59 6.30 3.77
N VAL A 43 -1.41 6.88 3.59
CA VAL A 43 -0.79 7.07 2.26
C VAL A 43 -0.50 5.72 1.60
N ASN A 44 0.07 4.75 2.33
CA ASN A 44 0.35 3.42 1.81
C ASN A 44 -0.94 2.71 1.37
N SER A 45 -1.99 2.78 2.19
CA SER A 45 -3.32 2.21 1.87
C SER A 45 -3.91 2.79 0.58
N GLU A 46 -3.83 4.12 0.39
CA GLU A 46 -4.27 4.76 -0.85
C GLU A 46 -3.43 4.32 -2.07
N GLN A 47 -2.11 4.16 -1.90
CA GLN A 47 -1.23 3.68 -2.97
C GLN A 47 -1.56 2.24 -3.38
N GLU A 48 -1.84 1.35 -2.42
CA GLU A 48 -2.25 -0.03 -2.68
C GLU A 48 -3.58 -0.09 -3.44
N VAL A 49 -4.57 0.66 -2.99
CA VAL A 49 -5.87 0.77 -3.68
C VAL A 49 -5.70 1.35 -5.08
N SER A 50 -4.83 2.35 -5.26
CA SER A 50 -4.51 2.91 -6.57
C SER A 50 -3.85 1.87 -7.48
N ALA A 51 -2.90 1.08 -6.96
CA ALA A 51 -2.23 0.02 -7.72
C ALA A 51 -3.21 -1.08 -8.16
N ILE A 52 -4.11 -1.51 -7.28
CA ILE A 52 -5.20 -2.47 -7.59
C ILE A 52 -6.08 -1.90 -8.71
N ASN A 53 -6.54 -0.66 -8.59
CA ASN A 53 -7.39 -0.02 -9.60
C ASN A 53 -6.68 0.14 -10.95
N GLN A 54 -5.40 0.51 -10.95
CA GLN A 54 -4.59 0.60 -12.17
C GLN A 54 -4.46 -0.77 -12.85
N LEU A 55 -4.27 -1.84 -12.07
CA LEU A 55 -4.18 -3.19 -12.61
C LEU A 55 -5.51 -3.65 -13.22
N MET A 56 -6.63 -3.32 -12.58
CA MET A 56 -7.98 -3.60 -13.09
C MET A 56 -8.30 -2.88 -14.41
N GLN A 57 -7.75 -1.69 -14.63
CA GLN A 57 -7.97 -0.89 -15.84
C GLN A 57 -7.08 -1.33 -17.01
N ARG A 58 -6.15 -2.27 -16.79
CA ARG A 58 -5.29 -2.74 -17.87
C ARG A 58 -6.09 -3.50 -18.93
N PRO A 59 -5.77 -3.32 -20.22
CA PRO A 59 -6.45 -4.03 -21.29
C PRO A 59 -6.19 -5.56 -21.27
N ASP A 60 -5.11 -5.99 -20.61
CA ASP A 60 -4.73 -7.39 -20.47
C ASP A 60 -5.20 -8.01 -19.14
N VAL A 61 -6.11 -7.35 -18.40
CA VAL A 61 -6.61 -7.83 -17.08
C VAL A 61 -7.20 -9.24 -17.13
N THR A 62 -7.67 -9.71 -18.27
CA THR A 62 -8.24 -11.06 -18.43
C THR A 62 -7.18 -12.17 -18.48
N HIS A 63 -5.90 -11.84 -18.55
CA HIS A 63 -4.83 -12.85 -18.53
C HIS A 63 -4.71 -13.46 -17.14
N PRO A 64 -4.56 -14.79 -17.04
CA PRO A 64 -4.55 -15.48 -15.75
C PRO A 64 -3.42 -15.00 -14.82
N GLU A 65 -2.27 -14.61 -15.37
CA GLU A 65 -1.15 -14.06 -14.60
C GLU A 65 -1.50 -12.71 -13.97
N VAL A 66 -2.21 -11.85 -14.71
CA VAL A 66 -2.65 -10.54 -14.21
C VAL A 66 -3.73 -10.71 -13.15
N LEU A 67 -4.65 -11.65 -13.34
CA LEU A 67 -5.68 -11.99 -12.35
C LEU A 67 -5.09 -12.57 -11.06
N ALA A 68 -4.08 -13.45 -11.16
CA ALA A 68 -3.39 -13.99 -9.99
C ALA A 68 -2.71 -12.89 -9.18
N HIS A 69 -2.03 -11.96 -9.86
CA HIS A 69 -1.40 -10.81 -9.22
C HIS A 69 -2.43 -9.85 -8.62
N LEU A 70 -3.55 -9.60 -9.32
CA LEU A 70 -4.65 -8.79 -8.79
C LEU A 70 -5.23 -9.39 -7.50
N GLN A 71 -5.40 -10.71 -7.48
CA GLN A 71 -5.91 -11.42 -6.31
C GLN A 71 -4.94 -11.38 -5.14
N GLU A 72 -3.64 -11.52 -5.39
CA GLU A 72 -2.60 -11.37 -4.37
C GLU A 72 -2.66 -9.98 -3.74
N LEU A 73 -2.59 -8.91 -4.54
CA LEU A 73 -2.63 -7.53 -4.05
C LEU A 73 -3.92 -7.23 -3.27
N THR A 74 -5.07 -7.68 -3.79
CA THR A 74 -6.37 -7.48 -3.14
C THR A 74 -6.46 -8.24 -1.81
N GLY A 75 -5.93 -9.47 -1.77
CA GLY A 75 -5.89 -10.27 -0.55
C GLY A 75 -4.98 -9.66 0.52
N GLN A 76 -3.80 -9.21 0.11
CA GLN A 76 -2.84 -8.52 0.98
C GLN A 76 -3.48 -7.28 1.63
N TYR A 77 -4.03 -6.37 0.81
CA TYR A 77 -4.73 -5.18 1.29
C TYR A 77 -5.86 -5.51 2.28
N ASN A 78 -6.67 -6.55 1.97
CA ASN A 78 -7.78 -6.96 2.83
C ASN A 78 -7.29 -7.43 4.21
N VAL A 79 -6.21 -8.21 4.27
CA VAL A 79 -5.64 -8.68 5.53
C VAL A 79 -5.10 -7.50 6.33
N GLU A 80 -4.35 -6.61 5.70
CA GLU A 80 -3.68 -5.49 6.36
C GLU A 80 -4.68 -4.51 6.99
N ILE A 81 -5.69 -4.07 6.23
CA ILE A 81 -6.68 -3.11 6.73
C ILE A 81 -7.54 -3.72 7.85
N ASN A 82 -7.88 -5.01 7.74
CA ASN A 82 -8.65 -5.69 8.77
C ASN A 82 -7.85 -5.88 10.05
N LEU A 83 -6.57 -6.26 9.95
CA LEU A 83 -5.71 -6.39 11.10
C LEU A 83 -5.56 -5.06 11.85
N LEU A 84 -5.31 -3.96 11.12
CA LEU A 84 -5.25 -2.62 11.71
C LEU A 84 -6.55 -2.28 12.46
N ASN A 85 -7.71 -2.47 11.82
CA ASN A 85 -9.01 -2.21 12.43
C ASN A 85 -9.25 -3.04 13.71
N VAL A 86 -8.88 -4.32 13.69
CA VAL A 86 -9.01 -5.20 14.86
C VAL A 86 -8.10 -4.76 15.99
N LEU A 87 -6.84 -4.43 15.70
CA LEU A 87 -5.87 -4.00 16.71
C LEU A 87 -6.27 -2.67 17.34
N VAL A 88 -6.68 -1.68 16.55
CA VAL A 88 -7.18 -0.39 17.04
C VAL A 88 -8.39 -0.60 17.95
N ARG A 89 -9.39 -1.38 17.50
CA ARG A 89 -10.58 -1.68 18.30
C ARG A 89 -10.21 -2.34 19.63
N LYS A 90 -9.36 -3.37 19.61
CA LYS A 90 -8.94 -4.06 20.84
C LYS A 90 -8.16 -3.14 21.78
N GLY A 91 -7.25 -2.33 21.25
CA GLY A 91 -6.48 -1.36 22.04
C GLY A 91 -7.38 -0.36 22.77
N VAL A 92 -8.33 0.24 22.04
CA VAL A 92 -9.30 1.18 22.63
C VAL A 92 -10.18 0.48 23.66
N SER A 93 -10.74 -0.69 23.35
CA SER A 93 -11.58 -1.44 24.31
C SER A 93 -10.81 -1.82 25.60
N THR A 94 -9.52 -2.14 25.49
CA THR A 94 -8.68 -2.39 26.67
C THR A 94 -8.51 -1.12 27.51
N ALA A 95 -8.20 0.02 26.88
CA ALA A 95 -8.10 1.30 27.59
C ALA A 95 -9.42 1.68 28.28
N GLU A 96 -10.55 1.54 27.58
CA GLU A 96 -11.89 1.77 28.14
C GLU A 96 -12.17 0.86 29.34
N THR A 97 -11.78 -0.42 29.26
CA THR A 97 -11.97 -1.38 30.35
C THR A 97 -11.17 -0.96 31.59
N LEU A 98 -9.91 -0.58 31.41
CA LEU A 98 -9.04 -0.14 32.50
C LEU A 98 -9.55 1.16 33.15
N LEU A 99 -9.99 2.14 32.35
CA LEU A 99 -10.53 3.41 32.84
C LEU A 99 -11.86 3.26 33.58
N ARG A 100 -12.64 2.22 33.28
CA ARG A 100 -13.88 1.91 34.03
C ARG A 100 -13.63 1.12 35.31
N ALA A 101 -12.49 0.42 35.39
CA ALA A 101 -12.10 -0.37 36.55
C ALA A 101 -11.38 0.45 37.63
N SER A 102 -10.91 1.66 37.30
CA SER A 102 -10.36 2.67 38.23
C SER A 102 -11.44 3.53 38.84
#